data_AF-A0A1M5Q6H4-F1
#
_entry.id   AF-A0A1M5Q6H4-F1
#
_cell.length_a   1.000
_cell.length_b   1.000
_cell.length_c   1.000
_cell.angle_alpha   90.00
_cell.angle_beta   90.00
_cell.angle_gamma   90.00
#
_symmetry.space_group_name_H-M   'P 1'
#
loop_
_entity.id
_entity.type
_entity.pdbx_description
1 polymer ?
#
loop_
_entity_poly.entity_id
_entity_poly.type
_entity_poly.pdbx_seq_one_letter_code
_entity_poly.pdbx_strand_id
1 'polypeptide(L)'
;MVFRRILILITSISLVGLNAQTNDFEKRLEESYNLYTNGEHITDWLDGIESLEKLGNEFSSKTLANYWASYFYTQVARALVNAKEVPKEINTKYLLDKSQGNLDLVRSRIDGSSSVKPSDIHALQYLIYSFRNGTSKDDLMKKKFSDKAEEELKKAISLNPNNPLCDVIIATNLIKKQDLESVFAGRILLINAKNKFDQSMEPKFLTTNWNEEWIKFWLAGANKGVKFLTNPKQVKS
;
A
#
# COMPACT_ATOMS: atom_id res chain seq x y z
N MET A 1 47.18 -19.22 19.45
CA MET A 1 46.70 -17.83 19.73
C MET A 1 46.47 -16.99 18.47
N VAL A 2 47.22 -17.22 17.38
CA VAL A 2 47.10 -16.47 16.09
C VAL A 2 45.75 -16.70 15.38
N PHE A 3 45.24 -17.94 15.32
CA PHE A 3 43.94 -18.25 14.70
C PHE A 3 42.75 -17.54 15.35
N ARG A 4 42.80 -17.29 16.67
CA ARG A 4 41.72 -16.59 17.40
C ARG A 4 41.68 -15.10 17.07
N ARG A 5 42.83 -14.48 16.72
CA ARG A 5 42.91 -13.06 16.32
C ARG A 5 42.48 -12.83 14.87
N ILE A 6 42.78 -13.79 13.98
CA ILE A 6 42.32 -13.73 12.57
C ILE A 6 40.79 -13.88 12.48
N LEU A 7 40.18 -14.75 13.29
CA LEU A 7 38.71 -14.93 13.32
C LEU A 7 37.97 -13.67 13.81
N ILE A 8 38.53 -12.93 14.76
CA ILE A 8 37.95 -11.68 15.29
C ILE A 8 38.06 -10.54 14.26
N LEU A 9 39.11 -10.52 13.45
CA LEU A 9 39.27 -9.51 12.40
C LEU A 9 38.28 -9.73 11.23
N ILE A 10 38.09 -10.99 10.80
CA ILE A 10 37.16 -11.33 9.72
C ILE A 10 35.70 -11.02 10.12
N THR A 11 35.31 -11.32 11.36
CA THR A 11 33.96 -11.02 11.87
C THR A 11 33.69 -9.52 11.97
N SER A 12 34.70 -8.71 12.34
CA SER A 12 34.56 -7.26 12.46
C SER A 12 34.38 -6.56 11.10
N ILE A 13 35.00 -7.05 10.03
CA ILE A 13 34.87 -6.48 8.68
C ILE A 13 33.48 -6.78 8.09
N SER A 14 32.90 -7.96 8.38
CA SER A 14 31.56 -8.33 7.92
C SER A 14 30.45 -7.46 8.52
N LEU A 15 30.62 -7.00 9.78
CA LEU A 15 29.65 -6.14 10.47
C LEU A 15 29.59 -4.73 9.90
N VAL A 16 30.73 -4.15 9.49
CA VAL A 16 30.77 -2.80 8.90
C VAL A 16 30.12 -2.77 7.52
N GLY A 17 30.29 -3.82 6.71
CA GLY A 17 29.70 -3.92 5.37
C GLY A 17 28.17 -3.98 5.37
N LEU A 18 27.57 -4.72 6.31
CA LEU A 18 26.11 -4.85 6.41
C LEU A 18 25.42 -3.53 6.81
N ASN A 19 26.06 -2.75 7.68
CA ASN A 19 25.54 -1.45 8.10
C ASN A 19 25.61 -0.40 6.97
N ALA A 20 26.71 -0.39 6.20
CA ALA A 20 26.84 0.52 5.06
C ALA A 20 25.79 0.25 3.97
N GLN A 21 25.53 -1.03 3.65
CA GLN A 21 24.53 -1.42 2.67
C GLN A 21 23.10 -1.10 3.13
N THR A 22 22.82 -1.24 4.43
CA THR A 22 21.50 -0.90 5.00
C THR A 22 21.25 0.61 4.94
N ASN A 23 22.23 1.43 5.31
CA ASN A 23 22.11 2.89 5.24
C ASN A 23 21.93 3.40 3.80
N ASP A 24 22.64 2.80 2.82
CA ASP A 24 22.46 3.15 1.41
C ASP A 24 21.05 2.78 0.92
N PHE A 25 20.56 1.60 1.27
CA PHE A 25 19.21 1.17 0.91
C PHE A 25 18.14 2.11 1.48
N GLU A 26 18.18 2.42 2.78
CA GLU A 26 17.17 3.26 3.43
C GLU A 26 17.15 4.68 2.86
N LYS A 27 18.34 5.27 2.64
CA LYS A 27 18.45 6.60 2.02
C LYS A 27 17.84 6.61 0.62
N ARG A 28 18.20 5.63 -0.22
CA ARG A 28 17.68 5.54 -1.60
C ARG A 28 16.18 5.23 -1.61
N LEU A 29 15.71 4.43 -0.66
CA LEU A 29 14.28 4.16 -0.48
C LEU A 29 13.52 5.44 -0.16
N GLU A 30 14.04 6.26 0.77
CA GLU A 30 13.46 7.56 1.10
C GLU A 30 13.43 8.51 -0.10
N GLU A 31 14.54 8.62 -0.84
CA GLU A 31 14.62 9.46 -2.04
C GLU A 31 13.58 9.05 -3.10
N SER A 32 13.50 7.75 -3.43
CA SER A 32 12.52 7.24 -4.41
C SER A 32 11.08 7.38 -3.91
N TYR A 33 10.84 7.17 -2.62
CA TYR A 33 9.54 7.37 -1.98
C TYR A 33 9.09 8.83 -2.08
N ASN A 34 9.98 9.75 -1.74
CA ASN A 34 9.71 11.19 -1.75
C ASN A 34 9.51 11.73 -3.17
N LEU A 35 10.19 11.16 -4.17
CA LEU A 35 9.96 11.50 -5.58
C LEU A 35 8.50 11.23 -5.98
N TYR A 36 7.92 10.12 -5.53
CA TYR A 36 6.49 9.85 -5.74
C TYR A 36 5.62 10.80 -4.92
N THR A 37 5.81 10.90 -3.59
CA THR A 37 4.87 11.62 -2.73
C THR A 37 4.88 13.12 -2.90
N ASN A 38 5.98 13.70 -3.39
CA ASN A 38 6.10 15.13 -3.67
C ASN A 38 5.84 15.45 -5.15
N GLY A 39 5.60 14.43 -5.99
CA GLY A 39 5.29 14.63 -7.40
C GLY A 39 3.92 15.28 -7.60
N GLU A 40 3.81 16.16 -8.60
CA GLU A 40 2.57 16.87 -8.92
C GLU A 40 1.88 16.30 -10.17
N HIS A 41 2.65 15.61 -11.00
CA HIS A 41 2.20 15.03 -12.26
C HIS A 41 2.35 13.50 -12.27
N ILE A 42 1.58 12.84 -13.15
CA ILE A 42 1.65 11.38 -13.33
C ILE A 42 3.06 10.93 -13.70
N THR A 43 3.82 11.73 -14.45
CA THR A 43 5.21 11.42 -14.80
C THR A 43 6.11 11.37 -13.57
N ASP A 44 6.01 12.35 -12.66
CA ASP A 44 6.80 12.39 -11.42
C ASP A 44 6.50 11.16 -10.55
N TRP A 45 5.21 10.79 -10.47
CA TRP A 45 4.77 9.59 -9.77
C TRP A 45 5.37 8.32 -10.39
N LEU A 46 5.35 8.20 -11.72
CA LEU A 46 5.93 7.04 -12.40
C LEU A 46 7.45 6.97 -12.20
N ASP A 47 8.16 8.09 -12.26
CA ASP A 47 9.61 8.15 -12.01
C ASP A 47 9.96 7.67 -10.60
N GLY A 48 9.21 8.11 -9.59
CA GLY A 48 9.34 7.62 -8.21
C GLY A 48 9.12 6.11 -8.09
N ILE A 49 8.10 5.58 -8.76
CA ILE A 49 7.78 4.16 -8.75
C ILE A 49 8.86 3.33 -9.45
N GLU A 50 9.33 3.74 -10.63
CA GLU A 50 10.37 3.05 -11.38
C GLU A 50 11.70 3.04 -10.62
N SER A 51 12.01 4.14 -9.92
CA SER A 51 13.14 4.23 -9.00
C SER A 51 13.06 3.18 -7.87
N LEU A 52 11.87 3.00 -7.28
CA LEU A 52 11.62 1.93 -6.29
C LEU A 52 11.74 0.52 -6.88
N GLU A 53 11.24 0.29 -8.09
CA GLU A 53 11.38 -1.01 -8.77
C GLU A 53 12.85 -1.37 -8.98
N LYS A 54 13.63 -0.41 -9.48
CA LYS A 54 15.08 -0.57 -9.69
C LYS A 54 15.78 -0.89 -8.37
N LEU A 55 15.47 -0.14 -7.31
CA LEU A 55 16.01 -0.37 -5.98
C LEU A 55 15.67 -1.78 -5.46
N GLY A 56 14.43 -2.23 -5.61
CA GLY A 56 14.01 -3.58 -5.19
C GLY A 56 14.65 -4.72 -6.00
N ASN A 57 15.07 -4.46 -7.24
CA ASN A 57 15.84 -5.40 -8.03
C ASN A 57 17.32 -5.46 -7.61
N GLU A 58 17.92 -4.31 -7.26
CA GLU A 58 19.29 -4.24 -6.77
C GLU A 58 19.43 -4.85 -5.36
N PHE A 59 18.46 -4.60 -4.46
CA PHE A 59 18.45 -5.11 -3.09
C PHE A 59 17.37 -6.18 -2.93
N SER A 60 17.51 -7.30 -3.64
CA SER A 60 16.48 -8.35 -3.67
C SER A 60 16.10 -8.95 -2.30
N SER A 61 16.97 -8.88 -1.29
CA SER A 61 16.65 -9.29 0.08
C SER A 61 15.83 -8.26 0.87
N LYS A 62 15.65 -7.05 0.33
CA LYS A 62 14.91 -5.94 0.95
C LYS A 62 13.62 -5.68 0.17
N THR A 63 12.57 -6.43 0.49
CA THR A 63 11.31 -6.44 -0.28
C THR A 63 10.48 -5.17 -0.19
N LEU A 64 10.81 -4.24 0.71
CA LEU A 64 10.02 -3.04 0.97
C LEU A 64 9.93 -2.09 -0.25
N ALA A 65 10.99 -2.00 -1.06
CA ALA A 65 10.99 -1.17 -2.27
C ALA A 65 9.98 -1.70 -3.31
N ASN A 66 9.97 -3.00 -3.58
CA ASN A 66 8.95 -3.60 -4.46
C ASN A 66 7.54 -3.52 -3.86
N TYR A 67 7.39 -3.61 -2.53
CA TYR A 67 6.09 -3.40 -1.88
C TYR A 67 5.55 -1.99 -2.15
N TRP A 68 6.38 -0.96 -1.96
CA TRP A 68 6.00 0.42 -2.26
C TRP A 68 5.72 0.66 -3.73
N ALA A 69 6.55 0.14 -4.63
CA ALA A 69 6.29 0.22 -6.06
C ALA A 69 4.94 -0.41 -6.43
N SER A 70 4.65 -1.60 -5.89
CA SER A 70 3.37 -2.27 -6.08
C SER A 70 2.20 -1.40 -5.61
N TYR A 71 2.31 -0.86 -4.40
CA TYR A 71 1.28 0.00 -3.83
C TYR A 71 1.06 1.27 -4.66
N PHE A 72 2.11 2.02 -4.98
CA PHE A 72 1.99 3.26 -5.71
C PHE A 72 1.46 3.08 -7.13
N TYR A 73 1.78 1.97 -7.82
CA TYR A 73 1.10 1.64 -9.07
C TYR A 73 -0.42 1.52 -8.92
N THR A 74 -0.92 0.97 -7.80
CA THR A 74 -2.37 0.93 -7.56
C THR A 74 -2.97 2.32 -7.36
N GLN A 75 -2.23 3.24 -6.75
CA GLN A 75 -2.69 4.61 -6.52
C GLN A 75 -2.72 5.42 -7.82
N VAL A 76 -1.68 5.29 -8.66
CA VAL A 76 -1.69 5.90 -10.00
C VAL A 76 -2.84 5.31 -10.82
N ALA A 77 -3.05 3.98 -10.79
CA ALA A 77 -4.15 3.33 -11.51
C ALA A 77 -5.53 3.88 -11.11
N ARG A 78 -5.72 4.19 -9.82
CA ARG A 78 -6.92 4.86 -9.31
C ARG A 78 -7.02 6.31 -9.77
N ALA A 79 -5.91 7.06 -9.73
CA ALA A 79 -5.87 8.47 -10.13
C ALA A 79 -6.15 8.66 -11.62
N LEU A 80 -5.73 7.71 -12.48
CA LEU A 80 -5.96 7.74 -13.92
C LEU A 80 -7.43 7.91 -14.30
N VAL A 81 -8.36 7.39 -13.49
CA VAL A 81 -9.81 7.47 -13.77
C VAL A 81 -10.29 8.92 -13.89
N ASN A 82 -9.63 9.85 -13.19
CA ASN A 82 -9.98 11.27 -13.17
C ASN A 82 -8.89 12.18 -13.76
N ALA A 83 -7.83 11.61 -14.33
CA ALA A 83 -6.71 12.37 -14.86
C ALA A 83 -7.09 13.04 -16.19
N LYS A 84 -6.75 14.32 -16.33
CA LYS A 84 -7.00 15.09 -17.56
C LYS A 84 -5.99 14.75 -18.66
N GLU A 85 -4.77 14.42 -18.28
CA GLU A 85 -3.67 14.10 -19.17
C GLU A 85 -3.02 12.80 -18.70
N VAL A 86 -2.90 11.83 -19.61
CA VAL A 86 -2.30 10.52 -19.34
C VAL A 86 -1.40 10.19 -20.53
N PRO A 87 -0.13 9.79 -20.30
CA PRO A 87 0.72 9.29 -21.38
C PRO A 87 0.03 8.14 -22.13
N LYS A 88 0.12 8.09 -23.46
CA LYS A 88 -0.71 7.21 -24.30
C LYS A 88 -0.52 5.72 -23.99
N GLU A 89 0.66 5.35 -23.51
CA GLU A 89 1.09 4.00 -23.21
C GLU A 89 0.58 3.53 -21.83
N ILE A 90 0.19 4.49 -20.98
CA ILE A 90 -0.19 4.25 -19.60
C ILE A 90 -1.70 4.09 -19.50
N ASN A 91 -2.12 2.92 -19.02
CA ASN A 91 -3.52 2.62 -18.74
C ASN A 91 -3.63 1.80 -17.45
N THR A 92 -4.85 1.73 -16.90
CA THR A 92 -5.11 1.02 -15.64
C THR A 92 -4.67 -0.44 -15.68
N LYS A 93 -4.86 -1.15 -16.80
CA LYS A 93 -4.42 -2.55 -16.91
C LYS A 93 -2.90 -2.66 -16.78
N TYR A 94 -2.15 -1.84 -17.53
CA TYR A 94 -0.68 -1.80 -17.46
C TYR A 94 -0.18 -1.57 -16.03
N LEU A 95 -0.72 -0.57 -15.35
CA LEU A 95 -0.31 -0.24 -13.97
C LEU A 95 -0.67 -1.36 -12.97
N LEU A 96 -1.84 -1.98 -13.10
CA LEU A 96 -2.23 -3.10 -12.23
C LEU A 96 -1.42 -4.38 -12.50
N ASP A 97 -0.96 -4.58 -13.73
CA ASP A 97 -0.05 -5.68 -14.07
C ASP A 97 1.36 -5.43 -13.51
N LYS A 98 1.87 -4.19 -13.60
CA LYS A 98 3.13 -3.77 -12.94
C LYS A 98 3.05 -3.88 -11.42
N SER A 99 1.91 -3.48 -10.84
CA SER A 99 1.64 -3.66 -9.41
C SER A 99 1.67 -5.12 -8.99
N GLN A 100 1.02 -6.01 -9.76
CA GLN A 100 1.03 -7.45 -9.51
C GLN A 100 2.45 -8.04 -9.59
N GLY A 101 3.21 -7.69 -10.63
CA GLY A 101 4.58 -8.19 -10.81
C GLY A 101 5.50 -7.84 -9.63
N ASN A 102 5.42 -6.61 -9.12
CA ASN A 102 6.16 -6.23 -7.93
C ASN A 102 5.71 -6.99 -6.68
N LEU A 103 4.40 -7.18 -6.50
CA LEU A 103 3.88 -7.93 -5.35
C LEU A 103 4.29 -9.41 -5.40
N ASP A 104 4.39 -10.00 -6.59
CA ASP A 104 4.85 -11.37 -6.80
C ASP A 104 6.35 -11.50 -6.47
N LEU A 105 7.16 -10.47 -6.76
CA LEU A 105 8.55 -10.40 -6.28
C LEU A 105 8.62 -10.35 -4.75
N VAL A 106 7.79 -9.51 -4.11
CA VAL A 106 7.72 -9.45 -2.64
C VAL A 106 7.36 -10.83 -2.07
N ARG A 107 6.32 -11.47 -2.61
CA ARG A 107 5.86 -12.80 -2.14
C ARG A 107 6.91 -13.89 -2.32
N SER A 108 7.71 -13.86 -3.39
CA SER A 108 8.75 -14.86 -3.64
C SER A 108 10.04 -14.64 -2.83
N ARG A 109 10.24 -13.43 -2.27
CA ARG A 109 11.45 -13.03 -1.55
C ARG A 109 11.24 -12.80 -0.05
N ILE A 110 9.99 -12.77 0.42
CA ILE A 110 9.69 -12.54 1.83
C ILE A 110 10.28 -13.66 2.69
N ASP A 111 11.00 -13.26 3.74
CA ASP A 111 11.49 -14.15 4.78
C ASP A 111 11.04 -13.64 6.16
N GLY A 112 11.36 -14.39 7.22
CA GLY A 112 10.98 -14.04 8.59
C GLY A 112 11.60 -12.74 9.13
N SER A 113 12.57 -12.14 8.42
CA SER A 113 13.24 -10.89 8.78
C SER A 113 12.71 -9.67 8.03
N SER A 114 11.80 -9.86 7.07
CA SER A 114 11.24 -8.76 6.28
C SER A 114 10.38 -7.80 7.13
N SER A 115 10.50 -6.51 6.83
CA SER A 115 9.60 -5.47 7.34
C SER A 115 8.18 -5.63 6.79
N VAL A 116 8.04 -6.18 5.58
CA VAL A 116 6.74 -6.48 4.97
C VAL A 116 6.16 -7.73 5.61
N LYS A 117 4.93 -7.64 6.14
CA LYS A 117 4.27 -8.80 6.75
C LYS A 117 3.40 -9.53 5.73
N PRO A 118 3.21 -10.86 5.86
CA PRO A 118 2.32 -11.61 4.98
C PRO A 118 0.90 -11.02 4.87
N SER A 119 0.36 -10.48 5.97
CA SER A 119 -0.93 -9.80 5.95
C SER A 119 -0.96 -8.59 5.00
N ASP A 120 0.14 -7.85 4.89
CA ASP A 120 0.22 -6.64 4.06
C ASP A 120 0.24 -7.00 2.58
N ILE A 121 0.86 -8.12 2.23
CA ILE A 121 0.85 -8.67 0.88
C ILE A 121 -0.58 -9.03 0.47
N HIS A 122 -1.31 -9.75 1.33
CA HIS A 122 -2.70 -10.13 1.05
C HIS A 122 -3.62 -8.90 0.99
N ALA A 123 -3.43 -7.91 1.88
CA ALA A 123 -4.20 -6.67 1.85
C ALA A 123 -3.92 -5.83 0.58
N LEU A 124 -2.68 -5.79 0.10
CA LEU A 124 -2.36 -5.13 -1.18
C LEU A 124 -2.88 -5.93 -2.38
N GLN A 125 -2.85 -7.27 -2.32
CA GLN A 125 -3.42 -8.14 -3.34
C GLN A 125 -4.94 -7.93 -3.47
N TYR A 126 -5.65 -7.72 -2.35
CA TYR A 126 -7.05 -7.30 -2.36
C TYR A 126 -7.25 -6.04 -3.20
N LEU A 127 -6.41 -5.00 -3.02
CA LEU A 127 -6.56 -3.73 -3.74
C LEU A 127 -6.38 -3.92 -5.24
N ILE A 128 -5.36 -4.69 -5.64
CA ILE A 128 -5.12 -5.00 -7.06
C ILE A 128 -6.36 -5.66 -7.67
N TYR A 129 -6.94 -6.67 -7.00
CA TYR A 129 -8.15 -7.33 -7.50
C TYR A 129 -9.39 -6.43 -7.44
N SER A 130 -9.54 -5.61 -6.41
CA SER A 130 -10.65 -4.66 -6.28
C SER A 130 -10.62 -3.62 -7.41
N PHE A 131 -9.44 -3.10 -7.76
CA PHE A 131 -9.30 -2.19 -8.90
C PHE A 131 -9.52 -2.90 -10.24
N ARG A 132 -9.00 -4.12 -10.42
CA ARG A 132 -9.28 -4.93 -11.63
C ARG A 132 -10.79 -5.20 -11.80
N ASN A 133 -11.50 -5.45 -10.71
CA ASN A 133 -12.97 -5.56 -10.72
C ASN A 133 -13.60 -4.24 -11.19
N GLY A 134 -13.27 -3.12 -10.54
CA GLY A 134 -13.83 -1.81 -10.87
C GLY A 134 -13.58 -1.32 -12.30
N THR A 135 -12.49 -1.78 -12.94
CA THR A 135 -12.16 -1.40 -14.32
C THR A 135 -12.49 -2.45 -15.38
N SER A 136 -12.94 -3.64 -14.99
CA SER A 136 -13.30 -4.69 -15.94
C SER A 136 -14.61 -4.35 -16.65
N LYS A 137 -14.68 -4.62 -17.95
CA LYS A 137 -15.92 -4.53 -18.75
C LYS A 137 -16.65 -5.88 -18.86
N ASP A 138 -15.95 -6.97 -18.57
CA ASP A 138 -16.47 -8.34 -18.60
C ASP A 138 -17.00 -8.72 -17.20
N ASP A 139 -18.29 -9.09 -17.13
CA ASP A 139 -18.98 -9.42 -15.88
C ASP A 139 -18.50 -10.73 -15.24
N LEU A 140 -18.09 -11.72 -16.03
CA LEU A 140 -17.47 -12.93 -15.51
C LEU A 140 -16.14 -12.58 -14.83
N MET A 141 -15.34 -11.72 -15.46
CA MET A 141 -14.08 -11.26 -14.89
C MET A 141 -14.30 -10.36 -13.67
N LYS A 142 -15.32 -9.49 -13.65
CA LYS A 142 -15.69 -8.71 -12.46
C LYS A 142 -15.98 -9.63 -11.27
N LYS A 143 -16.84 -10.63 -11.46
CA LYS A 143 -17.18 -11.60 -10.41
C LYS A 143 -15.92 -12.31 -9.92
N LYS A 144 -15.11 -12.84 -10.83
CA LYS A 144 -13.84 -13.52 -10.49
C LYS A 144 -12.90 -12.63 -9.68
N PHE A 145 -12.74 -11.36 -10.05
CA PHE A 145 -11.91 -10.43 -9.30
C PHE A 145 -12.52 -10.06 -7.96
N SER A 146 -13.85 -9.95 -7.87
CA SER A 146 -14.56 -9.74 -6.60
C SER A 146 -14.30 -10.89 -5.62
N ASP A 147 -14.51 -12.13 -6.08
CA ASP A 147 -14.33 -13.34 -5.25
C ASP A 147 -12.88 -13.44 -4.76
N LYS A 148 -11.91 -13.20 -5.65
CA LYS A 148 -10.48 -13.18 -5.30
C LYS A 148 -10.12 -12.06 -4.33
N ALA A 149 -10.67 -10.86 -4.51
CA ALA A 149 -10.44 -9.77 -3.58
C ALA A 149 -10.91 -10.19 -2.18
N GLU A 150 -12.16 -10.63 -2.05
CA GLU A 150 -12.72 -11.05 -0.76
C GLU A 150 -11.89 -12.14 -0.07
N GLU A 151 -11.43 -13.15 -0.83
CA GLU A 151 -10.56 -14.20 -0.31
C GLU A 151 -9.25 -13.63 0.27
N GLU A 152 -8.61 -12.70 -0.44
CA GLU A 152 -7.35 -12.09 -0.01
C GLU A 152 -7.54 -11.19 1.22
N LEU A 153 -8.66 -10.47 1.32
CA LEU A 153 -8.98 -9.71 2.53
C LEU A 153 -9.19 -10.63 3.74
N LYS A 154 -9.91 -11.75 3.57
CA LYS A 154 -10.09 -12.75 4.63
C LYS A 154 -8.74 -13.31 5.11
N LYS A 155 -7.84 -13.65 4.18
CA LYS A 155 -6.48 -14.10 4.51
C LYS A 155 -5.70 -13.02 5.28
N ALA A 156 -5.71 -11.78 4.80
CA ALA A 156 -5.01 -10.68 5.45
C ALA A 156 -5.45 -10.48 6.91
N ILE A 157 -6.77 -10.48 7.15
CA ILE A 157 -7.36 -10.37 8.50
C ILE A 157 -6.98 -11.57 9.37
N SER A 158 -7.03 -12.79 8.82
CA SER A 158 -6.68 -14.01 9.58
C SER A 158 -5.22 -14.04 10.03
N LEU A 159 -4.31 -13.47 9.21
CA LEU A 159 -2.89 -13.41 9.49
C LEU A 159 -2.55 -12.29 10.48
N ASN A 160 -3.24 -11.15 10.38
CA ASN A 160 -3.07 -10.04 11.30
C ASN A 160 -4.39 -9.26 11.43
N PRO A 161 -5.18 -9.55 12.47
CA PRO A 161 -6.44 -8.85 12.73
C PRO A 161 -6.27 -7.35 13.00
N ASN A 162 -5.04 -6.91 13.34
CA ASN A 162 -4.73 -5.53 13.64
C ASN A 162 -4.12 -4.77 12.45
N ASN A 163 -4.09 -5.37 11.26
CA ASN A 163 -3.54 -4.75 10.07
C ASN A 163 -4.28 -3.44 9.73
N PRO A 164 -3.61 -2.28 9.77
CA PRO A 164 -4.27 -0.99 9.55
C PRO A 164 -4.82 -0.84 8.12
N LEU A 165 -4.19 -1.48 7.13
CA LEU A 165 -4.71 -1.47 5.77
C LEU A 165 -6.02 -2.25 5.65
N CYS A 166 -6.17 -3.36 6.39
CA CYS A 166 -7.43 -4.09 6.45
C CYS A 166 -8.53 -3.24 7.08
N ASP A 167 -8.25 -2.53 8.17
CA ASP A 167 -9.20 -1.60 8.80
C ASP A 167 -9.69 -0.54 7.81
N VAL A 168 -8.75 0.06 7.06
CA VAL A 168 -9.08 1.05 6.02
C VAL A 168 -9.94 0.40 4.93
N ILE A 169 -9.56 -0.75 4.39
CA ILE A 169 -10.33 -1.46 3.36
C ILE A 169 -11.76 -1.73 3.82
N ILE A 170 -11.93 -2.32 5.00
CA ILE A 170 -13.25 -2.64 5.57
C ILE A 170 -14.07 -1.36 5.74
N ALA A 171 -13.45 -0.32 6.30
CA ALA A 171 -14.12 0.96 6.50
C ALA A 171 -14.63 1.58 5.20
N THR A 172 -13.80 1.58 4.15
CA THR A 172 -14.21 2.12 2.84
C THR A 172 -15.34 1.32 2.20
N ASN A 173 -15.34 0.00 2.37
CA ASN A 173 -16.43 -0.87 1.88
C ASN A 173 -17.74 -0.60 2.63
N LEU A 174 -17.68 -0.37 3.95
CA LEU A 174 -18.85 0.02 4.73
C LEU A 174 -19.39 1.39 4.30
N ILE A 175 -18.53 2.39 4.15
CA ILE A 175 -18.94 3.74 3.75
C ILE A 175 -19.60 3.75 2.36
N LYS A 176 -19.12 2.91 1.43
CA LYS A 176 -19.70 2.77 0.08
C LYS A 176 -21.15 2.24 0.07
N LYS A 177 -21.63 1.60 1.14
CA LYS A 177 -23.03 1.16 1.25
C LYS A 177 -24.01 2.31 1.44
N GLN A 178 -23.53 3.46 1.91
CA GLN A 178 -24.28 4.71 2.08
C GLN A 178 -25.47 4.67 3.06
N ASP A 179 -25.70 3.58 3.78
CA ASP A 179 -26.60 3.56 4.93
C ASP A 179 -25.91 4.12 6.19
N LEU A 180 -26.71 4.70 7.09
CA LEU A 180 -26.21 5.41 8.27
C LEU A 180 -25.34 4.51 9.17
N GLU A 181 -25.77 3.28 9.42
CA GLU A 181 -25.08 2.34 10.30
C GLU A 181 -23.71 1.96 9.74
N SER A 182 -23.64 1.60 8.45
CA SER A 182 -22.39 1.26 7.79
C SER A 182 -21.45 2.46 7.68
N VAL A 183 -21.95 3.65 7.34
CA VAL A 183 -21.12 4.86 7.30
C VAL A 183 -20.55 5.18 8.68
N PHE A 184 -21.33 5.03 9.75
CA PHE A 184 -20.87 5.26 11.12
C PHE A 184 -19.82 4.24 11.55
N ALA A 185 -20.06 2.95 11.30
CA ALA A 185 -19.11 1.88 11.58
C ALA A 185 -17.78 2.07 10.82
N GLY A 186 -17.86 2.40 9.52
CA GLY A 186 -16.68 2.69 8.72
C GLY A 186 -15.90 3.91 9.24
N ARG A 187 -16.60 4.97 9.68
CA ARG A 187 -15.95 6.13 10.30
C ARG A 187 -15.16 5.76 11.55
N ILE A 188 -15.71 4.92 12.44
CA ILE A 188 -15.01 4.46 13.66
C ILE A 188 -13.74 3.70 13.28
N LEU A 189 -13.82 2.79 12.31
CA LEU A 189 -12.66 2.05 11.83
C LEU A 189 -11.57 2.97 11.25
N LEU A 190 -11.94 3.99 10.48
CA LEU A 190 -10.97 4.98 9.98
C LEU A 190 -10.31 5.79 11.09
N ILE A 191 -11.05 6.15 12.15
CA ILE A 191 -10.47 6.84 13.32
C ILE A 191 -9.48 5.92 14.02
N ASN A 192 -9.81 4.64 14.21
CA ASN A 192 -8.91 3.67 14.81
C ASN A 192 -7.65 3.46 13.96
N ALA A 193 -7.80 3.34 12.63
CA ALA A 193 -6.67 3.25 11.70
C ALA A 193 -5.79 4.51 11.76
N LYS A 194 -6.41 5.70 11.85
CA LYS A 194 -5.67 6.96 12.02
C LYS A 194 -4.86 6.97 13.31
N ASN A 195 -5.46 6.56 14.44
CA ASN A 195 -4.77 6.55 15.72
C ASN A 195 -3.58 5.58 15.72
N LYS A 196 -3.73 4.40 15.10
CA LYS A 196 -2.61 3.45 14.90
C LYS A 196 -1.48 4.07 14.08
N PHE A 197 -1.83 4.83 13.05
CA PHE A 197 -0.87 5.54 12.20
C PHE A 197 -0.15 6.66 12.96
N ASP A 198 -0.88 7.51 13.67
CA ASP A 198 -0.33 8.65 14.43
C ASP A 198 0.60 8.20 15.57
N GLN A 199 0.44 6.98 16.07
CA GLN A 199 1.29 6.39 17.11
C GLN A 199 2.58 5.75 16.56
N SER A 200 2.70 5.60 15.24
CA SER A 200 3.91 5.04 14.63
C SER A 200 5.07 6.03 14.74
N MET A 201 6.17 5.61 15.35
CA MET A 201 7.42 6.39 15.38
C MET A 201 8.33 6.10 14.18
N GLU A 202 8.04 5.05 13.41
CA GLU A 202 8.83 4.71 12.22
C GLU A 202 8.55 5.68 11.06
N PRO A 203 9.59 6.12 10.33
CA PRO A 203 9.41 6.88 9.09
C PRO A 203 8.50 6.14 8.12
N LYS A 204 7.59 6.87 7.46
CA LYS A 204 6.56 6.28 6.58
C LYS A 204 7.16 5.34 5.55
N PHE A 205 8.28 5.70 4.91
CA PHE A 205 8.92 4.89 3.87
C PHE A 205 9.51 3.57 4.38
N LEU A 206 9.74 3.40 5.70
CA LEU A 206 10.29 2.17 6.31
C LEU A 206 9.22 1.16 6.76
N THR A 207 7.94 1.52 6.67
CA THR A 207 6.83 0.70 7.15
C THR A 207 5.83 0.40 6.04
N THR A 208 5.03 -0.65 6.21
CA THR A 208 3.86 -0.94 5.35
C THR A 208 2.60 -0.25 5.88
N ASN A 209 2.69 0.45 7.01
CA ASN A 209 1.59 1.22 7.60
C ASN A 209 1.43 2.53 6.84
N TRP A 210 0.74 2.47 5.70
CA TRP A 210 0.38 3.65 4.91
C TRP A 210 -1.11 3.88 5.00
N ASN A 211 -1.53 5.16 4.92
CA ASN A 211 -2.85 5.63 4.46
C ASN A 211 -3.31 6.98 4.96
N GLU A 212 -2.44 7.83 5.50
CA GLU A 212 -2.93 9.08 6.10
C GLU A 212 -3.82 9.89 5.15
N GLU A 213 -3.45 10.00 3.87
CA GLU A 213 -4.26 10.68 2.86
C GLU A 213 -5.54 9.93 2.50
N TRP A 214 -5.49 8.60 2.38
CA TRP A 214 -6.68 7.80 2.08
C TRP A 214 -7.68 7.85 3.24
N ILE A 215 -7.19 7.75 4.47
CA ILE A 215 -7.96 7.92 5.71
C ILE A 215 -8.57 9.32 5.76
N LYS A 216 -7.78 10.38 5.51
CA LYS A 216 -8.27 11.77 5.47
C LYS A 216 -9.40 11.93 4.45
N PHE A 217 -9.21 11.43 3.22
CA PHE A 217 -10.21 11.49 2.15
C PHE A 217 -11.53 10.83 2.57
N TRP A 218 -11.48 9.61 3.07
CA TRP A 218 -12.70 8.88 3.45
C TRP A 218 -13.33 9.41 4.73
N LEU A 219 -12.56 9.90 5.70
CA LEU A 219 -13.10 10.57 6.88
C LEU A 219 -13.85 11.84 6.48
N ALA A 220 -13.32 12.62 5.55
CA ALA A 220 -14.02 13.79 5.03
C ALA A 220 -15.35 13.41 4.35
N GLY A 221 -15.36 12.35 3.55
CA GLY A 221 -16.58 11.80 2.93
C GLY A 221 -17.59 11.30 3.95
N ALA A 222 -17.16 10.46 4.90
CA ALA A 222 -18.01 9.92 5.95
C ALA A 222 -18.60 11.04 6.83
N ASN A 223 -17.82 12.06 7.19
CA ASN A 223 -18.32 13.20 7.96
C ASN A 223 -19.40 13.99 7.21
N LYS A 224 -19.29 14.13 5.88
CA LYS A 224 -20.35 14.72 5.05
C LYS A 224 -21.58 13.83 5.00
N GLY A 225 -21.39 12.52 4.78
CA GLY A 225 -22.48 11.54 4.74
C GLY A 225 -23.28 11.48 6.04
N VAL A 226 -22.59 11.38 7.19
CA VAL A 226 -23.24 11.44 8.51
C VAL A 226 -24.01 12.75 8.67
N LYS A 227 -23.41 13.90 8.36
CA LYS A 227 -24.11 15.20 8.44
C LYS A 227 -25.35 15.27 7.56
N PHE A 228 -25.32 14.70 6.37
CA PHE A 228 -26.47 14.64 5.47
C PHE A 228 -27.58 13.74 6.05
N LEU A 229 -27.21 12.54 6.50
CA LEU A 229 -28.14 11.53 7.02
C LEU A 229 -28.73 11.91 8.39
N THR A 230 -28.06 12.75 9.18
CA THR A 230 -28.52 13.19 10.50
C THR A 230 -29.16 14.59 10.50
N ASN A 231 -29.34 15.23 9.33
CA ASN A 231 -29.96 16.55 9.25
C ASN A 231 -31.39 16.45 8.69
N PRO A 232 -32.43 16.52 9.54
CA PRO A 232 -33.82 16.26 9.15
C PRO A 232 -34.41 17.30 8.18
N LYS A 233 -33.73 18.43 7.94
CA LYS A 233 -34.17 19.45 6.99
C LYS A 233 -33.89 19.12 5.52
N GLN A 234 -33.13 18.07 5.20
CA GLN A 234 -32.81 17.68 3.82
C GLN A 234 -33.52 16.41 3.32
N VAL A 235 -34.35 15.76 4.14
CA VAL A 235 -35.13 14.55 3.77
C VAL A 235 -36.52 14.92 3.21
N LYS A 236 -36.63 16.06 2.52
CA LYS A 236 -37.85 16.43 1.78
C LYS A 236 -37.48 17.05 0.44
N SER A 237 -37.49 16.22 -0.60
CA SER A 237 -37.91 16.56 -1.96
C SER A 237 -38.22 15.27 -2.69
#